data_AF-A0AA95NLK6-F1
#
_entry.id   AF-A0AA95NLK6-F1
#
_cell.length_a   1.000
_cell.length_b   1.000
_cell.length_c   1.000
_cell.angle_alpha   90.00
_cell.angle_beta   90.00
_cell.angle_gamma   90.00
#
_symmetry.space_group_name_H-M   'P 1'
#
loop_
_entity.id
_entity.type
_entity.pdbx_description
1 polymer ?
#
loop_
_entity_poly.entity_id
_entity_poly.type
_entity_poly.pdbx_seq_one_letter_code
_entity_poly.pdbx_strand_id
1 'polypeptide(L)'
;MFDAVEAAIVQHARSDSAWWKENSEHICFSGEGALRYIAVLACTAVPEANLDLIGRMLIDSALLASNLSHELGTLMQVAFAGLGPATQDAIQTSILNLHQEIEVEATHRHWVLVAQSKLILAIPCHLRSPASLGVLDKCSQSTWPLERRPTIHMRGGTVGAPFSFEVFLAASDSAVLRLLAHYNGHTRNSFDDFLIGGEREVGWQLKEAASRHPTRFLKFLPGQPAARVSVAPICCRRASCHSRVVATTPSLFAKPSF
;
A
#
# COMPACT_ATOMS: atom_id res chain seq x y z
N MET A 1 -0.33 8.89 25.51
CA MET A 1 0.32 10.16 25.92
C MET A 1 0.24 11.20 24.79
N PHE A 2 0.58 10.83 23.56
CA PHE A 2 0.41 11.72 22.39
C PHE A 2 -1.04 12.16 22.15
N ASP A 3 -2.01 11.26 22.31
CA ASP A 3 -3.45 11.58 22.11
C ASP A 3 -3.96 12.73 22.99
N ALA A 4 -3.41 12.88 24.20
CA ALA A 4 -3.81 13.94 25.12
C ALA A 4 -3.27 15.31 24.66
N VAL A 5 -2.04 15.35 24.14
CA VAL A 5 -1.42 16.57 23.60
C VAL A 5 -2.12 16.99 22.32
N GLU A 6 -2.38 16.04 21.43
CA GLU A 6 -3.16 16.26 20.21
C GLU A 6 -4.55 16.84 20.53
N ALA A 7 -5.31 16.17 21.41
CA ALA A 7 -6.64 16.61 21.80
C ALA A 7 -6.63 18.01 22.43
N ALA A 8 -5.64 18.32 23.27
CA ALA A 8 -5.49 19.64 23.88
C ALA A 8 -5.24 20.72 22.81
N ILE A 9 -4.32 20.51 21.88
CA ILE A 9 -4.00 21.48 20.83
C ILE A 9 -5.20 21.70 19.90
N VAL A 10 -5.88 20.62 19.50
CA VAL A 10 -7.13 20.71 18.72
C VAL A 10 -8.19 21.49 19.49
N GLN A 11 -8.32 21.29 20.80
CA GLN A 11 -9.27 22.05 21.62
C GLN A 11 -8.90 23.54 21.72
N HIS A 12 -7.61 23.86 21.80
CA HIS A 12 -7.11 25.24 21.76
C HIS A 12 -7.43 25.94 20.44
N ALA A 13 -7.35 25.21 19.31
CA ALA A 13 -7.75 25.71 18.00
C ALA A 13 -9.29 25.90 17.90
N ARG A 14 -10.08 24.94 18.43
CA ARG A 14 -11.55 25.03 18.49
C ARG A 14 -12.08 26.20 19.30
N SER A 15 -11.40 26.51 20.39
CA SER A 15 -11.79 27.60 21.28
C SER A 15 -11.21 28.95 20.85
N ASP A 16 -10.46 29.01 19.73
CA ASP A 16 -9.75 30.21 19.28
C ASP A 16 -8.95 30.88 20.41
N SER A 17 -8.35 30.03 21.26
CA SER A 17 -7.72 30.46 22.50
C SER A 17 -6.51 31.37 22.24
N ALA A 18 -6.20 32.25 23.18
CA ALA A 18 -5.00 33.10 23.10
C ALA A 18 -3.72 32.27 22.87
N TRP A 19 -3.62 31.12 23.53
CA TRP A 19 -2.51 30.19 23.33
C TRP A 19 -2.41 29.71 21.87
N TRP A 20 -3.52 29.36 21.22
CA TRP A 20 -3.50 28.96 19.81
C TRP A 20 -3.02 30.09 18.92
N LYS A 21 -3.50 31.31 19.12
CA LYS A 21 -3.10 32.48 18.31
C LYS A 21 -1.61 32.78 18.41
N GLU A 22 -1.02 32.58 19.58
CA GLU A 22 0.41 32.81 19.82
C GLU A 22 1.30 31.68 19.29
N ASN A 23 0.78 30.45 19.21
CA ASN A 23 1.61 29.26 18.94
C ASN A 23 1.32 28.57 17.59
N SER A 24 0.18 28.85 16.94
CA SER A 24 -0.26 28.12 15.75
C SER A 24 0.77 28.17 14.62
N GLU A 25 1.36 29.33 14.36
CA GLU A 25 2.40 29.50 13.34
C GLU A 25 3.64 28.65 13.64
N HIS A 26 4.12 28.65 14.87
CA HIS A 26 5.27 27.84 15.27
C HIS A 26 5.01 26.33 15.11
N ILE A 27 3.78 25.88 15.38
CA ILE A 27 3.42 24.47 15.26
C ILE A 27 3.25 24.09 13.78
N CYS A 28 2.55 24.90 12.99
CA CYS A 28 2.27 24.67 11.57
C CYS A 28 3.55 24.57 10.72
N PHE A 29 4.57 25.38 11.02
CA PHE A 29 5.83 25.44 10.27
C PHE A 29 7.01 24.84 11.03
N SER A 30 6.76 24.05 12.08
CA SER A 30 7.80 23.37 12.85
C SER A 30 8.64 22.44 11.99
N GLY A 31 9.92 22.23 12.30
CA GLY A 31 10.72 21.17 11.65
C GLY A 31 10.25 19.75 12.00
N GLU A 32 9.50 19.60 13.09
CA GLU A 32 9.07 18.32 13.63
C GLU A 32 7.79 17.81 12.96
N GLY A 33 7.86 16.60 12.38
CA GLY A 33 6.73 16.01 11.64
C GLY A 33 5.51 15.78 12.51
N ALA A 34 5.69 15.40 13.77
CA ALA A 34 4.59 15.21 14.72
C ALA A 34 3.84 16.53 15.02
N LEU A 35 4.55 17.65 15.13
CA LEU A 35 3.92 18.96 15.34
C LEU A 35 3.15 19.41 14.11
N ARG A 36 3.70 19.23 12.90
CA ARG A 36 2.97 19.51 11.65
C ARG A 36 1.72 18.65 11.51
N TYR A 37 1.81 17.37 11.87
CA TYR A 37 0.66 16.48 11.88
C TYR A 37 -0.47 17.03 12.78
N ILE A 38 -0.15 17.37 14.03
CA ILE A 38 -1.12 17.94 14.98
C ILE A 38 -1.68 19.28 14.46
N ALA A 39 -0.84 20.13 13.85
CA ALA A 39 -1.29 21.37 13.23
C ALA A 39 -2.31 21.11 12.11
N VAL A 40 -2.03 20.15 11.22
CA VAL A 40 -2.96 19.77 10.15
C VAL A 40 -4.30 19.30 10.73
N LEU A 41 -4.28 18.51 11.81
CA LEU A 41 -5.51 18.09 12.50
C LEU A 41 -6.28 19.27 13.10
N ALA A 42 -5.58 20.19 13.78
CA ALA A 42 -6.18 21.37 14.38
C ALA A 42 -6.82 22.29 13.33
N CYS A 43 -6.12 22.56 12.22
CA CYS A 43 -6.65 23.33 11.10
C CYS A 43 -7.81 22.61 10.39
N THR A 44 -7.76 21.28 10.28
CA THR A 44 -8.87 20.49 9.70
C THR A 44 -10.13 20.55 10.57
N ALA A 45 -9.98 20.65 11.90
CA ALA A 45 -11.11 20.73 12.82
C ALA A 45 -11.87 22.06 12.74
N VAL A 46 -11.20 23.16 12.37
CA VAL A 46 -11.81 24.50 12.24
C VAL A 46 -11.21 25.23 11.02
N PRO A 47 -11.55 24.82 9.80
CA PRO A 47 -10.87 25.32 8.60
C PRO A 47 -11.13 26.81 8.37
N GLU A 48 -12.36 27.28 8.61
CA GLU A 48 -12.78 28.67 8.37
C GLU A 48 -11.98 29.68 9.19
N ALA A 49 -11.67 29.35 10.45
CA ALA A 49 -10.88 30.22 11.33
C ALA A 49 -9.39 30.23 10.99
N ASN A 50 -8.91 29.27 10.18
CA ASN A 50 -7.50 29.05 9.92
C ASN A 50 -7.14 29.17 8.42
N LEU A 51 -8.01 29.75 7.58
CA LEU A 51 -7.81 29.80 6.12
C LEU A 51 -6.47 30.41 5.70
N ASP A 52 -6.00 31.48 6.37
CA ASP A 52 -4.69 32.08 6.09
C ASP A 52 -3.53 31.09 6.34
N LEU A 53 -3.52 30.47 7.52
CA LEU A 53 -2.53 29.46 7.90
C LEU A 53 -2.56 28.27 6.94
N ILE A 54 -3.76 27.78 6.63
CA ILE A 54 -3.96 26.66 5.69
C ILE A 54 -3.41 27.00 4.31
N GLY A 55 -3.70 28.21 3.81
CA GLY A 55 -3.19 28.69 2.53
C GLY A 55 -1.66 28.62 2.48
N ARG A 56 -0.98 29.15 3.51
CA ARG A 56 0.48 29.11 3.61
C ARG A 56 1.04 27.70 3.77
N MET A 57 0.40 26.84 4.58
CA MET A 57 0.79 25.44 4.73
C MET A 57 0.72 24.67 3.41
N LEU A 58 -0.36 24.87 2.62
CA LEU A 58 -0.56 24.16 1.36
C LEU A 58 0.27 24.73 0.20
N ILE A 59 0.93 25.87 0.37
CA ILE A 59 1.91 26.43 -0.58
C ILE A 59 3.32 25.89 -0.30
N ASP A 60 3.63 25.55 0.96
CA ASP A 60 4.93 25.05 1.39
C ASP A 60 5.26 23.70 0.71
N SER A 61 6.27 23.73 -0.17
CA SER A 61 6.69 22.56 -0.94
C SER A 61 7.29 21.46 -0.07
N ALA A 62 7.97 21.80 1.02
CA ALA A 62 8.57 20.84 1.95
C ALA A 62 7.48 20.12 2.77
N LEU A 63 6.40 20.81 3.12
CA LEU A 63 5.24 20.18 3.75
C LEU A 63 4.49 19.28 2.75
N LEU A 64 4.22 19.76 1.55
CA LEU A 64 3.57 18.96 0.50
C LEU A 64 4.37 17.70 0.12
N ALA A 65 5.70 17.76 0.17
CA ALA A 65 6.60 16.63 -0.08
C ALA A 65 6.75 15.66 1.11
N SER A 66 6.15 15.97 2.27
CA SER A 66 6.24 15.13 3.47
C SER A 66 5.36 13.88 3.38
N ASN A 67 5.49 12.99 4.37
CA ASN A 67 4.66 11.78 4.48
C ASN A 67 3.20 12.05 4.88
N LEU A 68 2.80 13.32 5.04
CA LEU A 68 1.45 13.75 5.45
C LEU A 68 0.46 13.92 4.28
N SER A 69 0.75 13.33 3.11
CA SER A 69 -0.08 13.50 1.90
C SER A 69 -1.56 13.16 2.10
N HIS A 70 -1.88 12.21 2.99
CA HIS A 70 -3.24 11.82 3.29
C HIS A 70 -3.97 12.89 4.12
N GLU A 71 -3.32 13.37 5.17
CA GLU A 71 -3.81 14.40 6.09
C GLU A 71 -3.95 15.74 5.35
N LEU A 72 -2.94 16.13 4.58
CA LEU A 72 -2.96 17.34 3.76
C LEU A 72 -4.07 17.30 2.71
N GLY A 73 -4.28 16.15 2.08
CA GLY A 73 -5.41 16.02 1.16
C GLY A 73 -6.77 16.04 1.88
N THR A 74 -6.84 15.70 3.17
CA THR A 74 -8.08 15.86 3.95
C THR A 74 -8.31 17.33 4.28
N LEU A 75 -7.26 18.04 4.68
CA LEU A 75 -7.28 19.49 4.90
C LEU A 75 -7.70 20.24 3.62
N MET A 76 -7.16 19.85 2.46
CA MET A 76 -7.55 20.39 1.16
C MET A 76 -9.05 20.20 0.89
N GLN A 77 -9.59 19.00 1.12
CA GLN A 77 -11.01 18.74 0.84
C GLN A 77 -11.95 19.66 1.62
N VAL A 78 -11.61 19.99 2.86
CA VAL A 78 -12.48 20.81 3.72
C VAL A 78 -12.25 22.32 3.56
N ALA A 79 -11.02 22.75 3.25
CA ALA A 79 -10.68 24.17 3.28
C ALA A 79 -10.57 24.82 1.88
N PHE A 80 -10.29 24.04 0.82
CA PHE A 80 -9.88 24.61 -0.47
C PHE A 80 -10.91 25.55 -1.08
N ALA A 81 -12.20 25.25 -0.93
CA ALA A 81 -13.29 26.10 -1.42
C ALA A 81 -13.38 27.47 -0.70
N GLY A 82 -12.89 27.56 0.53
CA GLY A 82 -12.85 28.81 1.30
C GLY A 82 -11.62 29.67 1.02
N LEU A 83 -10.61 29.14 0.33
CA LEU A 83 -9.38 29.87 -0.02
C LEU A 83 -9.64 30.86 -1.17
N GLY A 84 -8.94 31.99 -1.14
CA GLY A 84 -9.00 32.97 -2.23
C GLY A 84 -8.42 32.42 -3.55
N PRO A 85 -8.86 32.91 -4.73
CA PRO A 85 -8.43 32.39 -6.02
C PRO A 85 -6.90 32.39 -6.22
N ALA A 86 -6.22 33.48 -5.83
CA ALA A 86 -4.77 33.58 -5.92
C ALA A 86 -4.05 32.51 -5.07
N THR A 87 -4.59 32.18 -3.89
CA THR A 87 -4.06 31.13 -3.02
C THR A 87 -4.33 29.74 -3.60
N GLN A 88 -5.52 29.51 -4.16
CA GLN A 88 -5.85 28.25 -4.83
C GLN A 88 -4.90 27.97 -6.01
N ASP A 89 -4.62 29.00 -6.82
CA ASP A 89 -3.69 28.90 -7.96
C ASP A 89 -2.25 28.65 -7.48
N ALA A 90 -1.82 29.33 -6.42
CA ALA A 90 -0.51 29.13 -5.83
C ALA A 90 -0.33 27.70 -5.30
N ILE A 91 -1.32 27.14 -4.61
CA ILE A 91 -1.29 25.76 -4.11
C ILE A 91 -1.17 24.76 -5.27
N GLN A 92 -1.98 24.92 -6.31
CA GLN A 92 -1.91 24.04 -7.48
C GLN A 92 -0.56 24.14 -8.18
N THR A 93 0.01 25.34 -8.28
CA THR A 93 1.35 25.56 -8.80
C THR A 93 2.41 24.87 -7.94
N SER A 94 2.33 24.99 -6.61
CA SER A 94 3.23 24.29 -5.69
C SER A 94 3.16 22.78 -5.86
N ILE A 95 1.96 22.19 -6.02
CA ILE A 95 1.80 20.75 -6.27
C ILE A 95 2.45 20.35 -7.60
N LEU A 96 2.21 21.09 -8.68
CA LEU A 96 2.77 20.81 -10.00
C LEU A 96 4.30 20.91 -10.04
N ASN A 97 4.87 21.74 -9.15
CA ASN A 97 6.30 21.94 -9.00
C ASN A 97 6.97 20.95 -8.04
N LEU A 98 6.21 20.07 -7.37
CA LEU A 98 6.77 19.05 -6.50
C LEU A 98 7.76 18.18 -7.25
N HIS A 99 8.97 18.07 -6.71
CA HIS A 99 10.04 17.20 -7.19
C HIS A 99 10.52 17.47 -8.63
N GLN A 100 10.29 18.68 -9.17
CA GLN A 100 10.79 19.05 -10.50
C GLN A 100 12.33 19.09 -10.59
N GLU A 101 13.03 19.29 -9.47
CA GLU A 101 14.49 19.39 -9.40
C GLU A 101 15.22 18.05 -9.52
N ILE A 102 14.49 16.93 -9.47
CA ILE A 102 15.12 15.61 -9.50
C ILE A 102 15.34 15.20 -10.96
N GLU A 103 16.59 15.15 -11.41
CA GLU A 103 17.02 14.72 -12.74
C GLU A 103 16.63 13.24 -12.98
N VAL A 104 15.92 12.94 -14.07
CA VAL A 104 14.94 11.82 -14.06
C VAL A 104 15.39 10.56 -14.81
N GLU A 105 15.60 9.48 -14.05
CA GLU A 105 15.39 8.10 -14.49
C GLU A 105 13.88 7.77 -14.57
N ALA A 106 13.43 6.92 -15.49
CA ALA A 106 12.01 6.69 -15.80
C ALA A 106 11.14 6.34 -14.57
N THR A 107 11.69 5.55 -13.62
CA THR A 107 11.02 5.15 -12.38
C THR A 107 10.75 6.34 -11.46
N HIS A 108 11.68 7.30 -11.40
CA HIS A 108 11.55 8.50 -10.59
C HIS A 108 10.41 9.39 -11.09
N ARG A 109 10.24 9.48 -12.42
CA ARG A 109 9.15 10.22 -13.06
C ARG A 109 7.78 9.70 -12.66
N HIS A 110 7.64 8.38 -12.59
CA HIS A 110 6.39 7.72 -12.24
C HIS A 110 5.98 8.01 -10.79
N TRP A 111 6.91 7.87 -9.84
CA TRP A 111 6.64 8.17 -8.44
C TRP A 111 6.22 9.63 -8.24
N VAL A 112 6.89 10.58 -8.90
CA VAL A 112 6.51 12.02 -8.85
C VAL A 112 5.09 12.21 -9.37
N LEU A 113 4.73 11.62 -10.51
CA LEU A 113 3.37 11.70 -11.07
C LEU A 113 2.32 11.16 -10.11
N VAL A 114 2.60 10.04 -9.44
CA VAL A 114 1.69 9.45 -8.44
C VAL A 114 1.54 10.36 -7.22
N ALA A 115 2.64 10.94 -6.71
CA ALA A 115 2.63 11.84 -5.56
C ALA A 115 1.80 13.11 -5.85
N GLN A 116 2.05 13.77 -6.98
CA GLN A 116 1.28 14.93 -7.43
C GLN A 116 -0.20 14.59 -7.60
N SER A 117 -0.51 13.46 -8.23
CA SER A 117 -1.88 13.04 -8.50
C SER A 117 -2.68 12.80 -7.22
N LYS A 118 -2.07 12.24 -6.17
CA LYS A 118 -2.75 12.05 -4.87
C LYS A 118 -3.20 13.36 -4.25
N LEU A 119 -2.38 14.41 -4.32
CA LEU A 119 -2.72 15.75 -3.83
C LEU A 119 -3.77 16.41 -4.73
N ILE A 120 -3.62 16.32 -6.06
CA ILE A 120 -4.59 16.89 -7.01
C ILE A 120 -5.98 16.27 -6.84
N LEU A 121 -6.07 14.95 -6.60
CA LEU A 121 -7.35 14.28 -6.35
C LEU A 121 -8.07 14.80 -5.09
N ALA A 122 -7.34 15.41 -4.15
CA ALA A 122 -7.93 16.06 -2.98
C ALA A 122 -8.69 17.34 -3.29
N ILE A 123 -8.28 18.04 -4.35
CA ILE A 123 -8.90 19.30 -4.75
C ILE A 123 -10.31 19.00 -5.30
N PRO A 124 -11.35 19.74 -4.88
CA PRO A 124 -12.69 19.63 -5.46
C PRO A 124 -12.65 19.72 -6.99
N CYS A 125 -13.34 18.82 -7.69
CA CYS A 125 -13.19 18.63 -9.13
C CYS A 125 -13.41 19.92 -9.95
N HIS A 126 -14.35 20.76 -9.56
CA HIS A 126 -14.68 22.02 -10.23
C HIS A 126 -13.66 23.14 -9.97
N LEU A 127 -12.72 22.94 -9.03
CA LEU A 127 -11.66 23.90 -8.69
C LEU A 127 -10.29 23.46 -9.21
N ARG A 128 -10.20 22.33 -9.93
CA ARG A 128 -8.95 21.85 -10.52
C ARG A 128 -8.61 22.65 -11.78
N SER A 129 -7.37 23.09 -11.86
CA SER A 129 -6.80 23.73 -13.02
C SER A 129 -6.64 22.74 -14.18
N PRO A 130 -6.66 23.21 -15.44
CA PRO A 130 -6.37 22.38 -16.61
C PRO A 130 -5.02 21.65 -16.53
N ALA A 131 -4.00 22.31 -15.95
CA ALA A 131 -2.69 21.72 -15.74
C ALA A 131 -2.72 20.53 -14.76
N SER A 132 -3.50 20.64 -13.69
CA SER A 132 -3.71 19.55 -12.73
C SER A 132 -4.44 18.36 -13.34
N LEU A 133 -5.45 18.61 -14.18
CA LEU A 133 -6.14 17.55 -14.93
C LEU A 133 -5.17 16.83 -15.87
N GLY A 134 -4.29 17.56 -16.57
CA GLY A 134 -3.28 16.95 -17.42
C GLY A 134 -2.29 16.03 -16.69
N VAL A 135 -2.05 16.24 -15.39
CA VAL A 135 -1.26 15.31 -14.56
C VAL A 135 -2.07 14.06 -14.22
N LEU A 136 -3.36 14.21 -13.87
CA LEU A 136 -4.24 13.06 -13.60
C LEU A 136 -4.38 12.17 -14.84
N ASP A 137 -4.54 12.75 -16.02
CA ASP A 137 -4.64 12.00 -17.28
C ASP A 137 -3.38 11.16 -17.51
N LYS A 138 -2.19 11.74 -17.33
CA LYS A 138 -0.91 11.00 -17.42
C LYS A 138 -0.80 9.90 -16.37
N CYS A 139 -1.21 10.17 -15.13
CA CYS A 139 -1.21 9.17 -14.08
C CYS A 139 -2.16 8.01 -14.40
N SER A 140 -3.35 8.30 -14.93
CA SER A 140 -4.36 7.28 -15.24
C SER A 140 -3.90 6.26 -16.28
N GLN A 141 -3.01 6.65 -17.20
CA GLN A 141 -2.43 5.75 -18.21
C GLN A 141 -1.47 4.71 -17.61
N SER A 142 -0.96 4.94 -16.40
CA SER A 142 0.05 4.07 -15.77
C SER A 142 -0.40 3.46 -14.44
N THR A 143 -1.18 4.20 -13.64
CA THR A 143 -1.59 3.83 -12.28
C THR A 143 -3.02 4.29 -12.06
N TRP A 144 -3.98 3.38 -12.22
CA TRP A 144 -5.39 3.61 -11.92
C TRP A 144 -6.08 2.31 -11.48
N PRO A 145 -6.98 2.34 -10.48
CA PRO A 145 -7.42 3.48 -9.69
C PRO A 145 -6.38 3.97 -8.69
N LEU A 146 -6.29 5.29 -8.49
CA LEU A 146 -5.38 5.87 -7.50
C LEU A 146 -6.08 5.96 -6.14
N GLU A 147 -5.61 5.15 -5.18
CA GLU A 147 -6.15 5.18 -3.83
C GLU A 147 -5.43 6.23 -2.95
N ARG A 148 -6.22 7.07 -2.27
CA ARG A 148 -5.73 7.96 -1.22
C ARG A 148 -5.79 7.24 0.12
N ARG A 149 -4.69 6.55 0.47
CA ARG A 149 -4.50 5.95 1.79
C ARG A 149 -3.23 6.51 2.45
N PRO A 150 -3.17 6.55 3.80
CA PRO A 150 -1.94 6.84 4.50
C PRO A 150 -0.80 5.93 4.04
N THR A 151 0.40 6.47 3.91
CA THR A 151 1.56 5.66 3.54
C THR A 151 2.02 4.85 4.75
N ILE A 152 1.77 3.54 4.72
CA ILE A 152 2.20 2.62 5.78
C ILE A 152 3.64 2.20 5.49
N HIS A 153 4.60 2.89 6.10
CA HIS A 153 6.04 2.58 5.99
C HIS A 153 6.47 1.40 6.88
N MET A 154 5.74 1.15 7.97
CA MET A 154 5.99 0.05 8.88
C MET A 154 4.97 -1.05 8.66
N ARG A 155 5.41 -2.17 8.09
CA ARG A 155 4.63 -3.41 8.04
C ARG A 155 5.22 -4.37 9.07
N GLY A 156 4.54 -4.47 10.21
CA GLY A 156 4.86 -5.43 11.27
C GLY A 156 3.71 -6.42 11.45
N GLY A 157 4.03 -7.62 11.90
CA GLY A 157 3.04 -8.63 12.22
C GLY A 157 3.72 -9.96 12.54
N THR A 158 3.13 -10.72 13.45
CA THR A 158 3.55 -12.10 13.69
C THR A 158 3.12 -12.93 12.48
N VAL A 159 4.09 -13.55 11.79
CA VAL A 159 3.80 -14.45 10.67
C VAL A 159 3.14 -15.71 11.23
N GLY A 160 1.90 -15.96 10.82
CA GLY A 160 1.16 -17.17 11.19
C GLY A 160 1.52 -18.33 10.28
N ALA A 161 1.50 -19.56 10.80
CA ALA A 161 1.59 -20.73 9.94
C ALA A 161 0.35 -20.84 9.04
N PRO A 162 0.48 -21.36 7.81
CA PRO A 162 -0.66 -21.50 6.88
C PRO A 162 -1.76 -22.43 7.39
N PHE A 163 -1.45 -23.30 8.35
CA PHE A 163 -2.38 -24.21 9.02
C PHE A 163 -1.85 -24.57 10.41
N SER A 164 -2.69 -25.17 11.27
CA SER A 164 -2.30 -25.62 12.61
C SER A 164 -1.68 -27.02 12.62
N PHE A 165 -0.98 -27.37 13.70
CA PHE A 165 -0.40 -28.70 13.90
C PHE A 165 -1.41 -29.85 13.80
N GLU A 166 -2.70 -29.60 14.01
CA GLU A 166 -3.77 -30.60 13.89
C GLU A 166 -3.84 -31.21 12.49
N VAL A 167 -3.52 -30.44 11.45
CA VAL A 167 -3.44 -30.95 10.08
C VAL A 167 -2.40 -32.06 9.97
N PHE A 168 -1.25 -31.92 10.64
CA PHE A 168 -0.25 -33.00 10.68
C PHE A 168 -0.76 -34.22 11.45
N LEU A 169 -1.56 -34.02 12.50
CA LEU A 169 -2.13 -35.12 13.30
C LEU A 169 -3.21 -35.88 12.52
N ALA A 170 -4.05 -35.19 11.76
CA ALA A 170 -5.13 -35.77 10.97
C ALA A 170 -4.66 -36.35 9.62
N ALA A 171 -3.57 -35.83 9.05
CA ALA A 171 -3.04 -36.30 7.77
C ALA A 171 -2.36 -37.67 7.88
N SER A 172 -2.37 -38.45 6.79
CA SER A 172 -1.57 -39.68 6.70
C SER A 172 -0.08 -39.37 6.51
N ASP A 173 0.79 -40.33 6.82
CA ASP A 173 2.25 -40.15 6.75
C ASP A 173 2.73 -39.74 5.34
N SER A 174 2.13 -40.28 4.28
CA SER A 174 2.44 -39.89 2.90
C SER A 174 1.91 -38.49 2.53
N ALA A 175 0.85 -38.02 3.18
CA ALA A 175 0.36 -36.66 3.03
C ALA A 175 1.26 -35.66 3.77
N VAL A 176 1.74 -36.01 4.97
CA VAL A 176 2.72 -35.21 5.73
C VAL A 176 3.99 -35.01 4.91
N LEU A 177 4.57 -36.07 4.35
CA LEU A 177 5.80 -35.95 3.54
C LEU A 177 5.59 -35.12 2.27
N ARG A 178 4.42 -35.23 1.62
CA ARG A 178 4.07 -34.37 0.47
C ARG A 178 3.94 -32.90 0.85
N LEU A 179 3.36 -32.62 2.02
CA LEU A 179 3.22 -31.26 2.55
C LEU A 179 4.59 -30.65 2.87
N LEU A 180 5.47 -31.41 3.52
CA LEU A 180 6.83 -30.98 3.79
C LEU A 180 7.63 -30.76 2.50
N ALA A 181 7.47 -31.63 1.50
CA ALA A 181 8.10 -31.45 0.19
C ALA A 181 7.59 -30.21 -0.55
N HIS A 182 6.31 -29.85 -0.40
CA HIS A 182 5.73 -28.65 -1.01
C HIS A 182 6.31 -27.36 -0.42
N TYR A 183 6.55 -27.34 0.90
CA TYR A 183 7.09 -26.18 1.60
C TYR A 183 8.63 -26.17 1.71
N ASN A 184 9.32 -27.22 1.25
CA ASN A 184 10.78 -27.29 1.27
C ASN A 184 11.39 -26.26 0.31
N GLY A 185 12.22 -25.34 0.82
CA GLY A 185 12.77 -24.24 0.04
C GLY A 185 11.72 -23.21 -0.37
N HIS A 186 10.51 -23.28 0.19
CA HIS A 186 9.44 -22.34 -0.11
C HIS A 186 9.72 -21.01 0.56
N THR A 187 10.42 -20.14 -0.16
CA THR A 187 10.56 -18.73 0.16
C THR A 187 9.32 -17.99 -0.32
N ARG A 188 8.78 -17.15 0.56
CA ARG A 188 7.69 -16.22 0.32
C ARG A 188 7.76 -15.58 -1.07
N ASN A 189 6.77 -15.86 -1.92
CA ASN A 189 6.76 -15.38 -3.31
C ASN A 189 5.51 -14.56 -3.71
N SER A 190 4.66 -14.15 -2.77
CA SER A 190 3.47 -13.33 -3.09
C SER A 190 3.40 -12.05 -2.25
N PHE A 191 3.02 -10.97 -2.92
CA PHE A 191 2.73 -9.66 -2.32
C PHE A 191 1.42 -9.66 -1.51
N ASP A 192 0.50 -10.59 -1.78
CA ASP A 192 -0.84 -10.63 -1.16
C ASP A 192 -0.89 -11.39 0.17
N ASP A 193 0.03 -12.34 0.41
CA ASP A 193 0.06 -13.17 1.63
C ASP A 193 1.13 -12.69 2.63
N PHE A 194 1.05 -11.42 3.03
CA PHE A 194 2.13 -10.77 3.79
C PHE A 194 2.41 -11.38 5.19
N LEU A 195 1.42 -12.06 5.79
CA LEU A 195 1.48 -12.64 7.14
C LEU A 195 1.32 -14.18 7.19
N ILE A 196 1.28 -14.85 6.03
CA ILE A 196 1.23 -16.32 5.97
C ILE A 196 2.66 -16.85 5.78
N GLY A 197 3.06 -17.75 6.66
CA GLY A 197 4.41 -18.29 6.74
C GLY A 197 4.70 -19.40 5.75
N GLY A 198 5.99 -19.67 5.56
CA GLY A 198 6.50 -20.68 4.64
C GLY A 198 7.11 -21.86 5.40
N GLU A 199 8.24 -22.35 4.89
CA GLU A 199 8.98 -23.49 5.46
C GLU A 199 9.18 -23.40 6.98
N ARG A 200 9.59 -22.22 7.46
CA ARG A 200 9.89 -21.98 8.88
C ARG A 200 8.64 -22.14 9.75
N GLU A 201 7.53 -21.50 9.41
CA GLU A 201 6.29 -21.54 10.17
C GLU A 201 5.62 -22.92 10.10
N VAL A 202 5.71 -23.61 8.97
CA VAL A 202 5.31 -25.01 8.84
C VAL A 202 6.19 -25.90 9.73
N GLY A 203 7.49 -25.65 9.80
CA GLY A 203 8.43 -26.32 10.70
C GLY A 203 8.07 -26.15 12.18
N TRP A 204 7.59 -24.97 12.59
CA TRP A 204 7.08 -24.75 13.94
C TRP A 204 5.85 -25.61 14.26
N GLN A 205 4.91 -25.73 13.31
CA GLN A 205 3.73 -26.58 13.49
C GLN A 205 4.08 -28.07 13.47
N LEU A 206 5.08 -28.47 12.68
CA LEU A 206 5.60 -29.84 12.68
C LEU A 206 6.25 -30.17 14.02
N LYS A 207 7.06 -29.25 14.57
CA LYS A 207 7.65 -29.39 15.92
C LYS A 207 6.57 -29.57 16.98
N GLU A 208 5.49 -28.80 16.88
CA GLU A 208 4.35 -28.85 17.80
C GLU A 208 3.56 -30.17 17.69
N ALA A 209 3.38 -30.71 16.48
CA ALA A 209 2.79 -32.03 16.25
C ALA A 209 3.69 -33.18 16.75
N ALA A 210 5.00 -33.08 16.50
CA ALA A 210 5.99 -34.06 16.92
C ALA A 210 6.16 -34.10 18.45
N SER A 211 6.02 -32.97 19.13
CA SER A 211 6.00 -32.89 20.59
C SER A 211 4.84 -33.67 21.20
N ARG A 212 3.64 -33.63 20.56
CA ARG A 212 2.45 -34.37 21.01
C ARG A 212 2.49 -35.86 20.67
N HIS A 213 3.01 -36.23 19.50
CA HIS A 213 3.03 -37.62 19.00
C HIS A 213 4.43 -38.07 18.55
N PRO A 214 5.42 -38.10 19.44
CA PRO A 214 6.83 -38.29 19.07
C PRO A 214 7.09 -39.61 18.34
N THR A 215 6.50 -40.71 18.79
CA THR A 215 6.69 -42.05 18.19
C THR A 215 6.24 -42.15 16.73
N ARG A 216 5.26 -41.32 16.32
CA ARG A 216 4.80 -41.27 14.93
C ARG A 216 5.83 -40.58 14.04
N PHE A 217 6.31 -39.41 14.46
CA PHE A 217 7.19 -38.56 13.64
C PHE A 217 8.66 -39.01 13.68
N LEU A 218 9.08 -39.76 14.70
CA LEU A 218 10.42 -40.39 14.75
C LEU A 218 10.69 -41.32 13.57
N LYS A 219 9.64 -41.94 12.99
CA LYS A 219 9.74 -42.80 11.81
C LYS A 219 10.24 -42.08 10.55
N PHE A 220 10.17 -40.75 10.52
CA PHE A 220 10.65 -39.93 9.41
C PHE A 220 12.14 -39.58 9.51
N LEU A 221 12.79 -39.88 10.64
CA LEU A 221 14.22 -39.63 10.79
C LEU A 221 15.03 -40.67 10.00
N PRO A 222 16.02 -40.24 9.20
CA PRO A 222 16.90 -41.16 8.51
C PRO A 222 17.82 -41.83 9.55
N GLY A 223 17.45 -43.04 9.98
CA GLY A 223 18.24 -43.78 10.99
C GLY A 223 17.55 -44.94 11.71
N GLN A 224 16.26 -45.21 11.50
CA GLN A 224 15.59 -46.41 12.03
C GLN A 224 15.19 -47.39 10.92
N PRO A 225 15.40 -48.71 11.08
CA PRO A 225 15.09 -49.69 10.04
C PRO A 225 13.59 -49.98 10.05
N ALA A 226 12.83 -49.30 9.20
CA ALA A 226 11.48 -49.71 8.83
C ALA A 226 11.26 -49.48 7.33
N ALA A 227 11.12 -50.60 6.63
CA ALA A 227 10.59 -50.79 5.27
C ALA A 227 10.66 -49.61 4.29
N ARG A 228 11.54 -49.75 3.29
CA ARG A 228 11.57 -48.93 2.07
C ARG A 228 10.16 -48.80 1.48
N VAL A 229 9.56 -47.62 1.56
CA VAL A 229 8.45 -47.25 0.67
C VAL A 229 9.06 -46.93 -0.69
N SER A 230 8.93 -47.87 -1.62
CA SER A 230 9.20 -47.64 -3.04
C SER A 230 8.18 -46.62 -3.55
N VAL A 231 8.65 -45.40 -3.85
CA VAL A 231 7.90 -44.49 -4.70
C VAL A 231 8.27 -44.85 -6.13
N ALA A 232 7.37 -45.57 -6.82
CA ALA A 232 7.51 -45.82 -8.24
C ALA A 232 7.38 -44.49 -9.01
N PRO A 233 8.29 -44.18 -9.96
CA PRO A 233 8.08 -43.05 -10.86
C PRO A 233 6.93 -43.41 -11.81
N ILE A 234 5.85 -42.63 -11.76
CA ILE A 234 4.82 -42.70 -12.80
C ILE A 234 5.43 -42.10 -14.08
N CYS A 235 5.82 -43.02 -14.94
CA CYS A 235 6.19 -42.78 -16.33
C CYS A 235 4.98 -42.17 -17.05
N CYS A 236 5.05 -40.87 -17.37
CA CYS A 236 4.10 -40.22 -18.27
C CYS A 236 4.17 -40.89 -19.66
N ARG A 237 3.26 -41.85 -19.93
CA ARG A 237 3.04 -42.39 -21.26
C ARG A 237 2.46 -41.31 -22.17
N ARG A 238 3.23 -40.93 -23.19
CA ARG A 238 2.73 -40.37 -24.45
C ARG A 238 1.95 -41.44 -25.23
N ALA A 239 0.74 -41.09 -25.64
CA ALA A 239 0.03 -41.55 -26.84
C ALA A 239 -1.09 -40.50 -27.08
N SER A 240 -0.91 -39.47 -27.91
CA SER A 240 -0.99 -39.42 -29.38
C SER A 240 -2.32 -39.91 -29.96
N CYS A 241 -3.19 -39.00 -30.40
CA CYS A 241 -3.56 -38.89 -31.83
C CYS A 241 -4.61 -37.79 -32.14
N HIS A 242 -4.19 -36.91 -33.05
CA HIS A 242 -4.89 -36.32 -34.21
C HIS A 242 -6.31 -35.73 -34.05
N SER A 243 -6.53 -34.47 -34.43
CA SER A 243 -6.54 -33.94 -35.82
C SER A 243 -7.01 -32.46 -35.73
N ARG A 244 -6.86 -31.51 -36.66
CA ARG A 244 -6.41 -31.39 -38.05
C ARG A 244 -6.20 -29.88 -38.32
N VAL A 245 -5.23 -29.55 -39.17
CA VAL A 245 -5.27 -28.56 -40.27
C VAL A 245 -5.75 -27.14 -39.96
N VAL A 246 -4.83 -26.17 -40.07
CA VAL A 246 -5.16 -24.82 -40.57
C VAL A 246 -4.03 -24.37 -41.51
N ALA A 247 -4.37 -24.17 -42.78
CA ALA A 247 -3.62 -23.31 -43.69
C ALA A 247 -4.60 -22.39 -44.42
N THR A 248 -4.31 -21.08 -44.32
CA THR A 248 -4.59 -20.00 -45.28
C THR A 248 -6.03 -19.70 -45.69
N THR A 249 -6.58 -18.55 -45.26
CA THR A 249 -6.77 -17.34 -46.12
C THR A 249 -7.34 -16.16 -45.30
N PRO A 250 -7.05 -14.90 -45.69
CA PRO A 250 -7.58 -13.69 -45.04
C PRO A 250 -8.91 -13.25 -45.69
N SER A 251 -9.90 -12.89 -44.86
CA SER A 251 -11.16 -12.29 -45.30
C SER A 251 -11.09 -10.75 -45.25
N LEU A 252 -10.99 -10.14 -46.43
CA LEU A 252 -11.48 -8.80 -46.74
C LEU A 252 -13.01 -8.84 -46.92
N PHE A 253 -13.66 -7.67 -46.78
CA PHE A 253 -15.10 -7.32 -46.84
C PHE A 253 -15.68 -6.97 -45.45
N ALA A 254 -16.45 -5.90 -45.22
CA ALA A 254 -16.85 -4.75 -46.02
C ALA A 254 -17.42 -3.70 -45.06
N LYS A 255 -17.28 -2.41 -45.40
CA LYS A 255 -18.17 -1.36 -44.90
C LYS A 255 -19.58 -1.57 -45.45
N PRO A 256 -20.61 -1.11 -44.73
CA PRO A 256 -21.71 -0.42 -45.37
C PRO A 256 -21.83 1.02 -44.88
N SER A 257 -22.17 1.88 -45.83
CA SER A 257 -22.43 3.31 -45.71
C SER A 257 -23.76 3.58 -45.00
N PHE A 258 -23.80 4.64 -44.19
CA PHE A 258 -24.72 5.78 -44.33
C PHE A 258 -24.10 7.00 -43.63
#